data_AF-A0A511D3Q8-F1
#
_entry.id   AF-A0A511D3Q8-F1
#
_cell.length_a   1.000
_cell.length_b   1.000
_cell.length_c   1.000
_cell.angle_alpha   90.00
_cell.angle_beta   90.00
_cell.angle_gamma   90.00
#
_symmetry.space_group_name_H-M   'P 1'
#
loop_
_entity.id
_entity.type
_entity.pdbx_description
1 polymer ?
#
loop_
_entity_poly.entity_id
_entity_poly.type
_entity_poly.pdbx_seq_one_letter_code
_entity_poly.pdbx_strand_id
1 'polypeptide(L)'
;MPDFVPAMRAAPGTLPTGQGWAVELAWEGLRCIAYARPGHLRLLTVRDLPVTGSFPELRVLAATAPRRGMVLEGTIVVPDDTGLPSARLLRRRTATGRPGAALLDELSAGFFVSDLLWLDGASTLALPYGRRRALIEGLGLARQPIVVSPSWPAGDAGQVLQMARRYGMDVIYAKRLDAPYQPGRRTRSWLRVPVCRIQRVVVGGWSPADPRRPESVAALLLGVPEHDGLRYVGRVGLGSGPDHHAVAELLPGLQAGASPFAEPLPDPVAADAVWAVPRLVGCVEFTEWTAGGRLRLPVWRGLDERGDLGEVAEAGETDAGPPQVPAAGPGRPAAPRTRVGGSAATVPQPQAGAAGETVRTRRLEQHFVYNALNTIAALVRTDPTRARELLLGFADLTRAADQPADAAIPLEAELASVRAYLDLEQARFGRRLRAAVTVEPALAEVPVSPTSVLTVVREIVQRRIEPRPEGGSLVVTVAADGAGCLVTVLDEGMGERRELRVGAAGPDP
;
A
#
# COMPACT_ATOMS: atom_id res chain seq x y z
N MET A 1 -1.73 21.06 26.13
CA MET A 1 -2.01 19.84 25.37
C MET A 1 -3.04 19.03 26.15
N PRO A 2 -4.16 18.60 25.53
CA PRO A 2 -5.24 17.91 26.22
C PRO A 2 -4.79 16.52 26.72
N ASP A 3 -5.43 16.05 27.78
CA ASP A 3 -5.20 14.70 28.32
C ASP A 3 -5.88 13.63 27.48
N PHE A 4 -7.04 13.95 26.90
CA PHE A 4 -7.80 13.06 26.02
C PHE A 4 -8.53 13.85 24.94
N VAL A 5 -8.52 13.31 23.72
CA VAL A 5 -9.36 13.76 22.61
C VAL A 5 -10.16 12.55 22.11
N PRO A 6 -11.49 12.53 22.23
CA PRO A 6 -12.30 11.44 21.70
C PRO A 6 -12.16 11.34 20.19
N ALA A 7 -11.85 10.15 19.66
CA ALA A 7 -11.68 9.96 18.23
C ALA A 7 -12.99 10.24 17.46
N MET A 8 -12.91 11.05 16.41
CA MET A 8 -13.97 11.23 15.43
C MET A 8 -14.24 9.91 14.70
N ARG A 9 -15.43 9.76 14.12
CA ARG A 9 -15.84 8.55 13.39
C ARG A 9 -16.35 8.88 12.00
N ALA A 10 -15.95 8.08 11.03
CA ALA A 10 -16.50 8.16 9.67
C ALA A 10 -17.96 7.72 9.63
N ALA A 11 -18.83 8.41 8.90
CA ALA A 11 -20.16 7.91 8.55
C ALA A 11 -20.10 6.96 7.35
N PRO A 12 -21.00 5.97 7.24
CA PRO A 12 -21.16 5.24 5.98
C PRO A 12 -21.57 6.23 4.87
N GLY A 13 -21.04 6.03 3.66
CA GLY A 13 -21.38 6.86 2.50
C GLY A 13 -20.87 6.28 1.20
N THR A 14 -21.29 6.89 0.10
CA THR A 14 -20.76 6.62 -1.24
C THR A 14 -19.62 7.57 -1.56
N LEU A 15 -18.89 7.28 -2.64
CA LEU A 15 -17.82 8.15 -3.09
C LEU A 15 -18.38 9.54 -3.44
N PRO A 16 -17.87 10.63 -2.83
CA PRO A 16 -18.38 11.97 -3.10
C PRO A 16 -17.95 12.46 -4.49
N THR A 17 -18.81 13.23 -5.13
CA THR A 17 -18.52 13.96 -6.36
C THR A 17 -18.08 15.40 -6.04
N GLY A 18 -17.05 15.91 -6.71
CA GLY A 18 -16.62 17.32 -6.62
C GLY A 18 -15.26 17.59 -5.92
N GLN A 19 -14.77 18.82 -6.09
CA GLN A 19 -13.40 19.27 -5.75
C GLN A 19 -13.14 19.52 -4.24
N GLY A 20 -14.11 19.28 -3.36
CA GLY A 20 -14.03 19.61 -1.92
C GLY A 20 -13.58 18.47 -1.00
N TRP A 21 -13.13 17.34 -1.57
CA TRP A 21 -12.86 16.11 -0.84
C TRP A 21 -11.45 15.58 -1.11
N ALA A 22 -10.85 15.02 -0.07
CA ALA A 22 -9.67 14.20 -0.15
C ALA A 22 -10.07 12.74 0.08
N VAL A 23 -9.32 11.82 -0.52
CA VAL A 23 -9.52 10.38 -0.40
C VAL A 23 -8.24 9.76 0.16
N GLU A 24 -8.37 8.85 1.11
CA GLU A 24 -7.28 8.14 1.76
C GLU A 24 -7.56 6.62 1.76
N LEU A 25 -6.49 5.82 1.74
CA LEU A 25 -6.60 4.38 2.01
C LEU A 25 -7.03 4.15 3.46
N ALA A 26 -7.93 3.20 3.70
CA ALA A 26 -8.31 2.82 5.04
C ALA A 26 -7.41 1.70 5.55
N TRP A 27 -6.25 2.07 6.08
CA TRP A 27 -5.30 1.14 6.68
C TRP A 27 -5.98 0.27 7.76
N GLU A 28 -5.91 -1.05 7.60
CA GLU A 28 -6.37 -1.99 8.61
C GLU A 28 -5.35 -2.07 9.74
N GLY A 29 -5.80 -1.87 10.98
CA GLY A 29 -4.91 -1.92 12.13
C GLY A 29 -5.53 -1.31 13.37
N LEU A 30 -4.67 -0.95 14.33
CA LEU A 30 -5.09 -0.37 15.59
C LEU A 30 -5.19 1.15 15.46
N ARG A 31 -6.40 1.69 15.33
CA ARG A 31 -6.61 3.14 15.40
C ARG A 31 -6.18 3.67 16.76
N CYS A 32 -5.33 4.68 16.75
CA CYS A 32 -4.63 5.19 17.91
C CYS A 32 -4.46 6.71 17.85
N ILE A 33 -4.49 7.36 19.02
CA ILE A 33 -4.12 8.76 19.22
C ILE A 33 -2.78 8.79 19.95
N ALA A 34 -1.80 9.45 19.36
CA ALA A 34 -0.46 9.63 19.88
C ALA A 34 -0.30 11.01 20.50
N TYR A 35 0.01 11.06 21.79
CA TYR A 35 0.30 12.27 22.56
C TYR A 35 1.81 12.32 22.76
N ALA A 36 2.48 13.17 21.99
CA ALA A 36 3.93 13.27 21.99
C ALA A 36 4.38 14.61 22.59
N ARG A 37 5.32 14.54 23.53
CA ARG A 37 6.08 15.65 24.09
C ARG A 37 7.55 15.28 24.06
N PRO A 38 8.49 16.25 24.18
CA PRO A 38 9.91 15.94 24.29
C PRO A 38 10.16 14.86 25.37
N GLY A 39 10.73 13.73 24.94
CA GLY A 39 11.06 12.59 25.81
C GLY A 39 9.88 11.74 26.31
N HIS A 40 8.63 12.07 25.99
CA HIS A 40 7.45 11.34 26.47
C HIS A 40 6.43 11.08 25.36
N LEU A 41 6.14 9.80 25.12
CA LEU A 41 5.07 9.34 24.24
C LEU A 41 3.99 8.62 25.04
N ARG A 42 2.73 8.95 24.76
CA ARG A 42 1.57 8.16 25.19
C ARG A 42 0.70 7.81 23.99
N LEU A 43 0.41 6.53 23.82
CA LEU A 43 -0.45 5.97 22.77
C LEU A 43 -1.73 5.45 23.40
N LEU A 44 -2.87 5.95 22.95
CA LEU A 44 -4.19 5.49 23.37
C LEU A 44 -4.97 4.97 22.16
N THR A 45 -5.60 3.81 22.30
CA THR A 45 -6.59 3.38 21.31
C THR A 45 -7.79 4.34 21.29
N VAL A 46 -8.61 4.27 20.24
CA VAL A 46 -9.87 5.03 20.17
C VAL A 46 -10.88 4.71 21.30
N ARG A 47 -10.63 3.66 22.10
CA ARG A 47 -11.41 3.29 23.29
C ARG A 47 -10.73 3.70 24.60
N ASP A 48 -9.75 4.61 24.52
CA ASP A 48 -8.98 5.11 25.66
C ASP A 48 -8.13 4.05 26.40
N LEU A 49 -7.77 2.96 25.70
CA LEU A 49 -6.88 1.93 26.25
C LEU A 49 -5.42 2.27 25.97
N PRO A 50 -4.52 2.24 26.97
CA PRO A 50 -3.10 2.51 26.77
C PRO A 50 -2.40 1.37 26.04
N VAL A 51 -1.65 1.72 24.99
CA VAL A 51 -0.89 0.74 24.18
C VAL A 51 0.57 1.16 23.96
N THR A 52 1.05 2.19 24.65
CA THR A 52 2.43 2.70 24.52
C THR A 52 3.48 1.62 24.69
N GLY A 53 3.32 0.77 25.71
CA GLY A 53 4.28 -0.30 26.00
C GLY A 53 4.41 -1.30 24.88
N SER A 54 3.33 -1.50 24.11
CA SER A 54 3.32 -2.43 23.00
C SER A 54 4.14 -1.91 21.83
N PHE A 55 4.39 -0.61 21.68
CA PHE A 55 5.05 -0.05 20.49
C PHE A 55 6.23 0.85 20.85
N PRO A 56 7.30 0.31 21.47
CA PRO A 56 8.48 1.09 21.87
C PRO A 56 9.20 1.80 20.71
N GLU A 57 9.15 1.25 19.50
CA GLU A 57 9.72 1.81 18.26
C GLU A 57 9.09 3.16 17.87
N LEU A 58 7.83 3.41 18.27
CA LEU A 58 7.13 4.66 17.98
C LEU A 58 7.60 5.83 18.86
N ARG A 59 8.46 5.59 19.86
CA ARG A 59 9.06 6.64 20.71
C ARG A 59 9.83 7.69 19.92
N VAL A 60 10.20 7.43 18.68
CA VAL A 60 10.73 8.43 17.75
C VAL A 60 9.86 9.70 17.68
N LEU A 61 8.54 9.58 17.84
CA LEU A 61 7.62 10.72 17.88
C LEU A 61 7.90 11.67 19.05
N ALA A 62 8.39 11.17 20.18
CA ALA A 62 8.77 12.00 21.31
C ALA A 62 10.08 12.76 21.07
N ALA A 63 10.96 12.24 20.21
CA ALA A 63 12.20 12.91 19.83
C ALA A 63 11.97 14.03 18.80
N THR A 64 10.94 13.90 17.96
CA THR A 64 10.56 14.90 16.95
C THR A 64 9.45 15.85 17.42
N ALA A 65 8.96 15.69 18.66
CA ALA A 65 7.88 16.50 19.19
C ALA A 65 8.30 17.96 19.40
N PRO A 66 7.47 18.95 19.00
CA PRO A 66 7.66 20.35 19.35
C PRO A 66 7.72 20.58 20.87
N ARG A 67 8.25 21.73 21.29
CA ARG A 67 8.45 22.05 22.72
C ARG A 67 7.17 21.92 23.54
N ARG A 68 6.02 22.36 23.01
CA ARG A 68 4.71 22.27 23.68
C ARG A 68 3.88 21.06 23.23
N GLY A 69 4.53 20.11 22.56
CA GLY A 69 3.99 18.81 22.15
C GLY A 69 3.08 18.83 20.94
N MET A 70 2.66 17.65 20.52
CA MET A 70 1.71 17.42 19.43
C MET A 70 0.79 16.24 19.75
N VAL A 71 -0.41 16.25 19.17
CA VAL A 71 -1.36 15.12 19.23
C VAL A 71 -1.72 14.70 17.82
N LEU A 72 -1.42 13.44 17.48
CA LEU A 72 -1.63 12.87 16.16
C LEU A 72 -2.66 11.75 16.22
N GLU A 73 -3.51 11.63 15.21
CA GLU A 73 -4.40 10.48 15.04
C GLU A 73 -3.94 9.64 13.85
N GLY A 74 -3.89 8.32 14.02
CA GLY A 74 -3.47 7.41 12.97
C GLY A 74 -3.86 5.97 13.23
N THR A 75 -3.32 5.09 12.39
CA THR A 75 -3.48 3.64 12.52
C THR A 75 -2.11 2.99 12.68
N ILE A 76 -1.96 2.18 13.72
CA ILE A 76 -0.78 1.32 13.88
C ILE A 76 -1.02 0.03 13.07
N VAL A 77 -0.11 -0.25 12.15
CA VAL A 77 -0.17 -1.38 11.22
C VAL A 77 1.00 -2.31 11.50
N VAL A 78 0.72 -3.61 11.53
CA VAL A 78 1.76 -4.66 11.52
C VAL A 78 1.58 -5.43 10.22
N PRO A 79 2.49 -5.26 9.25
CA PRO A 79 2.40 -5.97 7.99
C PRO A 79 2.81 -7.44 8.15
N ASP A 80 2.37 -8.27 7.21
CA ASP A 80 2.92 -9.61 6.97
C ASP A 80 4.20 -9.54 6.10
N ASP A 81 4.70 -10.72 5.73
CA ASP A 81 5.87 -10.90 4.86
C ASP A 81 5.67 -10.36 3.43
N THR A 82 4.43 -10.17 3.00
CA THR A 82 4.09 -9.52 1.73
C THR A 82 3.97 -8.00 1.85
N GLY A 83 4.05 -7.46 3.07
CA GLY A 83 3.90 -6.04 3.36
C GLY A 83 2.45 -5.60 3.60
N LEU A 84 1.47 -6.51 3.59
CA LEU A 84 0.05 -6.20 3.79
C LEU A 84 -0.32 -6.18 5.28
N PRO A 85 -1.22 -5.28 5.72
CA PRO A 85 -1.69 -5.27 7.10
C PRO A 85 -2.24 -6.61 7.57
N SER A 86 -1.84 -7.06 8.77
CA SER A 86 -2.31 -8.33 9.34
C SER A 86 -2.86 -8.17 10.75
N ALA A 87 -4.18 -8.29 10.90
CA ALA A 87 -4.84 -8.27 12.21
C ALA A 87 -4.34 -9.40 13.14
N ARG A 88 -3.98 -10.56 12.58
CA ARG A 88 -3.40 -11.69 13.34
C ARG A 88 -2.06 -11.30 13.96
N LEU A 89 -1.16 -10.72 13.16
CA LEU A 89 0.16 -10.30 13.63
C LEU A 89 0.07 -9.14 14.61
N LEU A 90 -0.84 -8.18 14.38
CA LEU A 90 -1.11 -7.09 15.32
C LEU A 90 -1.62 -7.60 16.68
N ARG A 91 -2.47 -8.64 16.72
CA ARG A 91 -2.88 -9.28 17.99
C ARG A 91 -1.71 -9.94 18.70
N ARG A 92 -0.86 -10.68 17.97
CA ARG A 92 0.38 -11.26 18.54
C ARG A 92 1.30 -10.17 19.09
N ARG A 93 1.42 -9.06 18.36
CA ARG A 93 2.25 -7.91 18.70
C ARG A 93 1.80 -7.21 19.99
N THR A 94 0.49 -7.19 20.26
CA THR A 94 -0.11 -6.49 21.41
C THR A 94 -0.31 -7.38 22.64
N ALA A 95 -0.31 -8.71 22.49
CA ALA A 95 -0.63 -9.67 23.55
C ALA A 95 0.24 -9.56 24.82
N THR A 96 1.53 -9.22 24.68
CA THR A 96 2.46 -9.16 25.83
C THR A 96 2.50 -7.79 26.51
N GLY A 97 1.90 -6.75 25.90
CA GLY A 97 1.96 -5.37 26.37
C GLY A 97 3.35 -4.71 26.34
N ARG A 98 4.45 -5.49 26.37
CA ARG A 98 5.85 -5.07 26.25
C ARG A 98 6.64 -6.15 25.49
N PRO A 99 6.80 -6.04 24.17
CA PRO A 99 7.52 -7.02 23.36
C PRO A 99 9.02 -7.04 23.71
N GLY A 100 9.64 -8.23 23.65
CA GLY A 100 11.11 -8.35 23.64
C GLY A 100 11.69 -8.05 22.26
N ALA A 101 13.02 -7.86 22.18
CA ALA A 101 13.73 -7.51 20.94
C ALA A 101 13.42 -8.47 19.78
N ALA A 102 13.44 -9.79 20.01
CA ALA A 102 13.16 -10.77 18.96
C ALA A 102 11.78 -10.60 18.30
N LEU A 103 10.75 -10.22 19.08
CA LEU A 103 9.41 -9.97 18.53
C LEU A 103 9.32 -8.63 17.78
N LEU A 104 10.11 -7.64 18.18
CA LEU A 104 10.21 -6.35 17.49
C LEU A 104 10.88 -6.51 16.12
N ASP A 105 11.96 -7.28 16.07
CA ASP A 105 12.69 -7.58 14.84
C ASP A 105 11.83 -8.39 13.86
N GLU A 106 11.06 -9.35 14.37
CA GLU A 106 10.14 -10.15 13.55
C GLU A 106 8.93 -9.33 13.08
N LEU A 107 8.34 -8.50 13.95
CA LEU A 107 7.06 -7.83 13.72
C LEU A 107 7.18 -6.31 13.89
N SER A 108 7.82 -5.68 12.91
CA SER A 108 7.95 -4.21 12.84
C SER A 108 6.59 -3.55 12.64
N ALA A 109 6.23 -2.58 13.49
CA ALA A 109 5.00 -1.82 13.37
C ALA A 109 5.25 -0.45 12.72
N GLY A 110 4.34 -0.02 11.85
CA GLY A 110 4.30 1.34 11.30
C GLY A 110 3.14 2.16 11.87
N PHE A 111 3.33 3.47 12.05
CA PHE A 111 2.25 4.37 12.45
C PHE A 111 1.86 5.30 11.30
N PHE A 112 0.68 5.05 10.74
CA PHE A 112 0.10 5.78 9.62
C PHE A 112 -0.71 6.97 10.14
N VAL A 113 -0.07 8.14 10.18
CA VAL A 113 -0.64 9.40 10.64
C VAL A 113 -1.67 9.90 9.63
N SER A 114 -2.88 10.19 10.11
CA SER A 114 -4.04 10.58 9.31
C SER A 114 -4.63 11.94 9.69
N ASP A 115 -4.33 12.46 10.88
CA ASP A 115 -4.78 13.79 11.33
C ASP A 115 -3.89 14.35 12.46
N LEU A 116 -3.99 15.66 12.69
CA LEU A 116 -3.28 16.44 13.70
C LEU A 116 -4.31 17.19 14.53
N LEU A 117 -4.32 16.93 15.83
CA LEU A 117 -5.36 17.41 16.77
C LEU A 117 -4.85 18.52 17.71
N TRP A 118 -3.53 18.63 17.86
CA TRP A 118 -2.85 19.65 18.65
C TRP A 118 -1.44 19.85 18.12
N LEU A 119 -0.98 21.11 18.08
CA LEU A 119 0.39 21.43 17.70
C LEU A 119 0.92 22.62 18.52
N ASP A 120 2.07 22.41 19.16
CA ASP A 120 2.89 23.41 19.83
C ASP A 120 2.14 24.44 20.70
N GLY A 121 1.16 23.96 21.47
CA GLY A 121 0.42 24.79 22.42
C GLY A 121 -0.96 25.23 21.92
N ALA A 122 -1.32 24.94 20.67
CA ALA A 122 -2.60 25.27 20.08
C ALA A 122 -3.40 24.02 19.68
N SER A 123 -4.71 24.09 19.84
CA SER A 123 -5.63 23.10 19.26
C SER A 123 -5.77 23.34 17.76
N THR A 124 -5.73 22.27 16.98
CA THR A 124 -5.97 22.33 15.52
C THR A 124 -7.38 21.88 15.15
N LEU A 125 -8.23 21.50 16.12
CA LEU A 125 -9.53 20.87 15.88
C LEU A 125 -10.47 21.74 15.04
N ALA A 126 -10.46 23.06 15.25
CA ALA A 126 -11.28 24.02 14.51
C ALA A 126 -10.74 24.32 13.10
N LEU A 127 -9.49 23.95 12.79
CA LEU A 127 -8.92 24.18 11.47
C LEU A 127 -9.56 23.23 10.44
N PRO A 128 -9.77 23.67 9.19
CA PRO A 128 -10.14 22.78 8.09
C PRO A 128 -9.16 21.61 7.92
N TYR A 129 -9.65 20.43 7.54
CA TYR A 129 -8.83 19.23 7.34
C TYR A 129 -7.65 19.49 6.39
N GLY A 130 -7.83 20.23 5.29
CA GLY A 130 -6.74 20.58 4.37
C GLY A 130 -5.61 21.38 5.05
N ARG A 131 -5.93 22.25 6.02
CA ARG A 131 -4.91 22.99 6.79
C ARG A 131 -4.22 22.10 7.82
N ARG A 132 -4.96 21.23 8.50
CA ARG A 132 -4.36 20.23 9.42
C ARG A 132 -3.42 19.29 8.67
N ARG A 133 -3.79 18.92 7.44
CA ARG A 133 -2.99 18.08 6.56
C ARG A 133 -1.68 18.74 6.14
N ALA A 134 -1.74 19.98 5.66
CA ALA A 134 -0.54 20.75 5.31
C ALA A 134 0.41 20.92 6.51
N LEU A 135 -0.13 21.07 7.72
CA LEU A 135 0.69 21.11 8.94
C LEU A 135 1.40 19.77 9.20
N ILE A 136 0.72 18.63 9.05
CA ILE A 136 1.35 17.30 9.21
C ILE A 136 2.52 17.12 8.22
N GLU A 137 2.30 17.49 6.96
CA GLU A 137 3.30 17.39 5.90
C GLU A 137 4.50 18.31 6.17
N GLY A 138 4.26 19.52 6.69
CA GLY A 138 5.30 20.46 7.09
C GLY A 138 6.12 20.06 8.32
N LEU A 139 5.66 19.10 9.13
CA LEU A 139 6.40 18.62 10.31
C LEU A 139 7.55 17.67 9.97
N GLY A 140 7.67 17.20 8.73
CA GLY A 140 8.73 16.27 8.34
C GLY A 140 8.69 14.93 9.09
N LEU A 141 7.50 14.48 9.49
CA LEU A 141 7.32 13.24 10.26
C LEU A 141 7.55 11.96 9.45
N ALA A 142 7.58 12.04 8.12
CA ALA A 142 7.65 10.90 7.21
C ALA A 142 9.03 10.23 7.25
N ARG A 143 9.27 9.45 8.31
CA ARG A 143 10.47 8.63 8.50
C ARG A 143 10.08 7.38 9.26
N GLN A 144 10.47 6.22 8.75
CA GLN A 144 10.19 4.93 9.39
C GLN A 144 10.52 4.97 10.91
N PRO A 145 9.64 4.44 11.77
CA PRO A 145 8.37 3.74 11.48
C PRO A 145 7.14 4.64 11.23
N ILE A 146 7.31 5.96 11.12
CA ILE A 146 6.21 6.91 10.95
C ILE A 146 5.94 7.15 9.48
N VAL A 147 4.67 6.96 9.09
CA VAL A 147 4.19 7.19 7.73
C VAL A 147 3.11 8.26 7.80
N VAL A 148 3.25 9.33 7.03
CA VAL A 148 2.14 10.26 6.82
C VAL A 148 1.24 9.64 5.76
N SER A 149 0.05 9.18 6.16
CA SER A 149 -0.86 8.44 5.27
C SER A 149 -1.12 9.25 4.00
N PRO A 150 -0.90 8.72 2.80
CA PRO A 150 -1.16 9.46 1.57
C PRO A 150 -2.63 9.90 1.46
N SER A 151 -2.83 11.05 0.82
CA SER A 151 -4.14 11.63 0.58
C SER A 151 -4.19 12.13 -0.87
N TRP A 152 -5.25 11.79 -1.57
CA TRP A 152 -5.46 12.16 -2.98
C TRP A 152 -6.68 13.06 -3.15
N PRO A 153 -6.73 13.93 -4.16
CA PRO A 153 -7.94 14.63 -4.53
C PRO A 153 -9.06 13.65 -4.92
N ALA A 154 -10.32 14.02 -4.73
CA ALA A 154 -11.46 13.18 -5.12
C ALA A 154 -11.52 12.85 -6.62
N GLY A 155 -10.90 13.65 -7.49
CA GLY A 155 -10.75 13.33 -8.91
C GLY A 155 -9.94 12.04 -9.17
N ASP A 156 -9.13 11.60 -8.21
CA ASP A 156 -8.29 10.40 -8.31
C ASP A 156 -8.90 9.20 -7.57
N ALA A 157 -10.10 9.36 -7.03
CA ALA A 157 -10.77 8.34 -6.22
C ALA A 157 -10.92 6.99 -6.93
N GLY A 158 -11.12 6.97 -8.25
CA GLY A 158 -11.17 5.74 -9.04
C GLY A 158 -9.88 4.93 -8.97
N GLN A 159 -8.72 5.60 -9.02
CA GLN A 159 -7.41 4.95 -8.88
C GLN A 159 -7.19 4.47 -7.45
N VAL A 160 -7.58 5.26 -6.45
CA VAL A 160 -7.49 4.86 -5.04
C VAL A 160 -8.38 3.65 -4.75
N LEU A 161 -9.58 3.57 -5.34
CA LEU A 161 -10.45 2.39 -5.26
C LEU A 161 -9.80 1.17 -5.92
N GLN A 162 -9.21 1.30 -7.10
CA GLN A 162 -8.49 0.19 -7.75
C GLN A 162 -7.30 -0.29 -6.91
N MET A 163 -6.53 0.64 -6.35
CA MET A 163 -5.42 0.33 -5.45
C MET A 163 -5.91 -0.38 -4.19
N ALA A 164 -6.99 0.11 -3.57
CA ALA A 164 -7.62 -0.50 -2.42
C ALA A 164 -8.10 -1.94 -2.74
N ARG A 165 -8.69 -2.18 -3.92
CA ARG A 165 -9.05 -3.53 -4.40
C ARG A 165 -7.82 -4.44 -4.49
N ARG A 166 -6.76 -3.97 -5.16
CA ARG A 166 -5.52 -4.73 -5.36
C ARG A 166 -4.86 -5.11 -4.03
N TYR A 167 -4.93 -4.25 -3.02
CA TYR A 167 -4.38 -4.50 -1.69
C TYR A 167 -5.38 -5.14 -0.72
N GLY A 168 -6.53 -5.62 -1.21
CA GLY A 168 -7.51 -6.35 -0.40
C GLY A 168 -8.23 -5.51 0.65
N MET A 169 -8.26 -4.18 0.50
CA MET A 169 -8.93 -3.28 1.45
C MET A 169 -10.44 -3.24 1.21
N ASP A 170 -11.23 -3.31 2.29
CA ASP A 170 -12.70 -3.29 2.21
C ASP A 170 -13.27 -1.89 1.98
N VAL A 171 -12.52 -0.85 2.36
CA VAL A 171 -12.99 0.54 2.33
C VAL A 171 -11.87 1.51 2.03
N ILE A 172 -12.26 2.69 1.56
CA ILE A 172 -11.43 3.90 1.56
C ILE A 172 -12.13 4.96 2.42
N TYR A 173 -11.38 5.97 2.83
CA TYR A 173 -11.94 7.13 3.50
C TYR A 173 -12.03 8.31 2.54
N ALA A 174 -13.12 9.07 2.62
CA ALA A 174 -13.21 10.39 2.01
C ALA A 174 -13.40 11.45 3.10
N LYS A 175 -12.61 12.52 3.08
CA LYS A 175 -12.64 13.61 4.07
C LYS A 175 -12.90 14.94 3.37
N ARG A 176 -13.84 15.74 3.88
CA ARG A 176 -14.06 17.10 3.40
C ARG A 176 -12.89 17.99 3.76
N LEU A 177 -12.30 18.65 2.77
CA LEU A 177 -11.12 19.51 2.94
C LEU A 177 -11.41 20.72 3.85
N ASP A 178 -12.62 21.25 3.80
CA ASP A 178 -13.06 22.42 4.55
C ASP A 178 -13.55 22.11 5.99
N ALA A 179 -13.63 20.83 6.36
CA ALA A 179 -14.30 20.43 7.59
C ALA A 179 -13.39 20.47 8.83
N PRO A 180 -13.89 20.98 9.98
CA PRO A 180 -13.21 20.86 11.27
C PRO A 180 -13.24 19.41 11.76
N TYR A 181 -12.33 19.10 12.69
CA TYR A 181 -12.36 17.85 13.42
C TYR A 181 -13.44 17.92 14.52
N GLN A 182 -14.28 16.89 14.61
CA GLN A 182 -15.38 16.84 15.58
C GLN A 182 -15.17 15.67 16.54
N PRO A 183 -14.51 15.88 17.70
CA PRO A 183 -14.16 14.81 18.63
C PRO A 183 -15.38 13.97 19.05
N GLY A 184 -15.25 12.65 18.98
CA GLY A 184 -16.26 11.67 19.40
C GLY A 184 -17.49 11.56 18.49
N ARG A 185 -17.67 12.48 17.54
CA ARG A 185 -18.83 12.52 16.66
C ARG A 185 -18.63 11.63 15.44
N ARG A 186 -19.71 10.97 15.03
CA ARG A 186 -19.81 10.39 13.69
C ARG A 186 -20.33 11.48 12.75
N THR A 187 -19.65 11.72 11.64
CA THR A 187 -19.95 12.88 10.79
C THR A 187 -20.01 12.52 9.33
N ARG A 188 -20.75 13.30 8.53
CA ARG A 188 -20.77 13.16 7.07
C ARG A 188 -19.62 13.90 6.39
N SER A 189 -18.77 14.61 7.13
CA SER A 189 -17.54 15.23 6.60
C SER A 189 -16.36 14.26 6.54
N TRP A 190 -16.54 13.04 7.07
CA TRP A 190 -15.63 11.92 6.90
C TRP A 190 -16.44 10.67 6.59
N LEU A 191 -16.30 10.15 5.39
CA LEU A 191 -17.06 9.01 4.88
C LEU A 191 -16.18 7.76 4.84
N ARG A 192 -16.76 6.63 5.24
CA ARG A 192 -16.24 5.29 4.97
C ARG A 192 -16.93 4.79 3.72
N VAL A 193 -16.19 4.76 2.62
CA VAL A 193 -16.69 4.40 1.29
C VAL A 193 -16.32 2.94 1.02
N PRO A 194 -17.29 2.04 0.82
CA PRO A 194 -17.04 0.65 0.46
C PRO A 194 -16.21 0.51 -0.81
N VAL A 195 -15.21 -0.37 -0.77
CA VAL A 195 -14.47 -0.82 -1.94
C VAL A 195 -15.22 -2.02 -2.49
N CYS A 196 -16.19 -1.74 -3.34
CA CYS A 196 -17.00 -2.80 -3.91
C CYS A 196 -16.25 -3.49 -5.04
N ARG A 197 -16.29 -4.82 -5.04
CA ARG A 197 -15.78 -5.67 -6.12
C ARG A 197 -16.90 -5.96 -7.08
N ILE A 198 -16.59 -6.07 -8.36
CA ILE A 198 -17.54 -6.46 -9.40
C ILE A 198 -17.06 -7.77 -9.98
N GLN A 199 -17.95 -8.75 -10.04
CA GLN A 199 -17.70 -10.06 -10.65
C GLN A 199 -18.69 -10.27 -11.79
N ARG A 200 -18.18 -10.68 -12.96
CA ARG A 200 -19.01 -11.25 -14.02
C ARG A 200 -19.42 -12.66 -13.61
N VAL A 201 -20.71 -12.95 -13.69
CA VAL A 201 -21.29 -14.22 -13.26
C VAL A 201 -22.23 -14.75 -14.34
N VAL A 202 -22.33 -16.07 -14.41
CA VAL A 202 -23.30 -16.77 -15.25
C VAL A 202 -24.48 -17.20 -14.38
N VAL A 203 -25.69 -17.00 -14.87
CA VAL A 203 -26.90 -17.49 -14.21
C VAL A 203 -27.06 -18.98 -14.53
N GLY A 204 -26.89 -19.82 -13.52
CA GLY A 204 -27.09 -21.28 -13.63
C GLY A 204 -28.49 -21.75 -13.23
N GLY A 205 -29.31 -20.83 -12.71
CA GLY A 205 -30.69 -21.11 -12.32
C GLY A 205 -31.26 -19.97 -11.49
N TRP A 206 -32.46 -20.17 -10.96
CA TRP A 206 -33.09 -19.24 -10.05
C TRP A 206 -33.96 -19.95 -9.01
N SER A 207 -34.18 -19.30 -7.89
CA SER A 207 -35.19 -19.69 -6.90
C SER A 207 -36.45 -18.85 -7.16
N PRO A 208 -37.63 -19.48 -7.33
CA PRO A 208 -38.88 -18.77 -7.42
C PRO A 208 -39.33 -18.26 -6.04
N ALA A 209 -40.09 -17.18 -6.00
CA ALA A 209 -40.75 -16.62 -4.82
C ALA A 209 -41.94 -17.49 -4.39
N ASP A 210 -42.55 -18.16 -5.37
CA ASP A 210 -43.61 -19.15 -5.19
C ASP A 210 -43.24 -20.39 -6.00
N PRO A 211 -42.98 -21.55 -5.37
CA PRO A 211 -42.61 -22.79 -6.07
C PRO A 211 -43.62 -23.26 -7.13
N ARG A 212 -44.87 -22.80 -7.06
CA ARG A 212 -45.92 -23.11 -8.05
C ARG A 212 -45.89 -22.18 -9.27
N ARG A 213 -45.11 -21.10 -9.20
CA ARG A 213 -44.96 -20.06 -10.21
C ARG A 213 -43.48 -19.86 -10.52
N PRO A 214 -42.87 -20.74 -11.35
CA PRO A 214 -41.47 -20.66 -11.72
C PRO A 214 -41.06 -19.30 -12.28
N GLU A 215 -41.96 -18.56 -12.90
CA GLU A 215 -41.76 -17.20 -13.43
C GLU A 215 -41.55 -16.13 -12.34
N SER A 216 -41.90 -16.42 -11.09
CA SER A 216 -41.79 -15.48 -9.98
C SER A 216 -40.35 -15.46 -9.42
N VAL A 217 -39.43 -14.71 -9.99
CA VAL A 217 -38.01 -14.78 -9.58
C VAL A 217 -37.76 -14.15 -8.21
N ALA A 218 -37.33 -14.93 -7.21
CA ALA A 218 -36.88 -14.40 -5.91
C ALA A 218 -35.38 -14.10 -5.89
N ALA A 219 -34.58 -15.02 -6.44
CA ALA A 219 -33.13 -14.89 -6.48
C ALA A 219 -32.53 -15.67 -7.65
N LEU A 220 -31.47 -15.13 -8.25
CA LEU A 220 -30.65 -15.86 -9.23
C LEU A 220 -29.62 -16.72 -8.51
N LEU A 221 -29.34 -17.90 -9.06
CA LEU A 221 -28.25 -18.79 -8.67
C LEU A 221 -27.06 -18.53 -9.60
N LEU A 222 -25.94 -18.11 -9.03
CA LEU A 222 -24.82 -17.58 -9.77
C LEU A 222 -23.66 -18.56 -9.79
N GLY A 223 -23.00 -18.64 -10.93
CA GLY A 223 -21.77 -19.40 -11.09
C GLY A 223 -20.69 -18.64 -11.84
N VAL A 224 -19.45 -19.11 -11.68
CA VAL A 224 -18.31 -18.71 -12.50
C VAL A 224 -17.90 -19.94 -13.33
N PRO A 225 -17.64 -19.81 -14.64
CA PRO A 225 -17.21 -20.93 -15.47
C PRO A 225 -15.93 -21.59 -14.96
N GLU A 226 -15.93 -22.92 -14.92
CA GLU A 226 -14.77 -23.79 -14.69
C GLU A 226 -14.76 -24.94 -15.71
N HIS A 227 -13.74 -25.79 -15.66
CA HIS A 227 -13.53 -26.88 -16.62
C HIS A 227 -14.73 -27.83 -16.73
N ASP A 228 -15.38 -28.15 -15.59
CA ASP A 228 -16.46 -29.16 -15.50
C ASP A 228 -17.85 -28.54 -15.28
N GLY A 229 -18.04 -27.27 -15.62
CA GLY A 229 -19.32 -26.55 -15.48
C GLY A 229 -19.18 -25.29 -14.64
N LEU A 230 -20.28 -24.85 -14.01
CA LEU A 230 -20.26 -23.64 -13.19
C LEU A 230 -19.85 -23.95 -11.75
N ARG A 231 -18.87 -23.22 -11.20
CA ARG A 231 -18.66 -23.18 -9.75
C ARG A 231 -19.68 -22.25 -9.12
N TYR A 232 -20.46 -22.76 -8.18
CA TYR A 232 -21.48 -21.97 -7.47
C TYR A 232 -20.83 -20.90 -6.59
N VAL A 233 -21.16 -19.62 -6.85
CA VAL A 233 -20.62 -18.48 -6.10
C VAL A 233 -21.64 -17.77 -5.21
N GLY A 234 -22.88 -18.28 -5.17
CA GLY A 234 -23.93 -17.77 -4.29
C GLY A 234 -25.21 -17.41 -5.04
N ARG A 235 -26.12 -16.75 -4.32
CA ARG A 235 -27.40 -16.27 -4.87
C ARG A 235 -27.56 -14.78 -4.67
N VAL A 236 -28.29 -14.13 -5.56
CA VAL A 236 -28.56 -12.68 -5.50
C VAL A 236 -30.03 -12.37 -5.77
N GLY A 237 -30.62 -11.48 -4.99
CA GLY A 237 -31.95 -10.95 -5.27
C GLY A 237 -31.88 -9.86 -6.34
N LEU A 238 -32.86 -9.84 -7.25
CA LEU A 238 -32.94 -8.85 -8.32
C LEU A 238 -33.57 -7.52 -7.88
N GLY A 239 -34.24 -7.49 -6.72
CA GLY A 239 -35.03 -6.33 -6.28
C GLY A 239 -36.25 -6.10 -7.18
N SER A 240 -36.81 -4.88 -7.18
CA SER A 240 -38.03 -4.53 -7.93
C SER A 240 -37.81 -3.50 -9.04
N GLY A 241 -36.57 -3.39 -9.55
CA GLY A 241 -36.17 -2.41 -10.58
C GLY A 241 -36.36 -2.89 -12.02
N PRO A 242 -36.03 -2.07 -13.03
CA PRO A 242 -36.17 -2.43 -14.46
C PRO A 242 -35.36 -3.69 -14.85
N ASP A 243 -34.20 -3.90 -14.24
CA ASP A 243 -33.37 -5.10 -14.47
C ASP A 243 -34.07 -6.39 -14.03
N HIS A 244 -34.93 -6.32 -13.00
CA HIS A 244 -35.70 -7.48 -12.55
C HIS A 244 -36.70 -7.94 -13.62
N HIS A 245 -37.36 -7.00 -14.31
CA HIS A 245 -38.34 -7.33 -15.35
C HIS A 245 -37.65 -7.94 -16.57
N ALA A 246 -36.57 -7.32 -17.06
CA ALA A 246 -35.81 -7.82 -18.21
C ALA A 246 -35.26 -9.23 -17.99
N VAL A 247 -34.72 -9.52 -16.79
CA VAL A 247 -34.23 -10.86 -16.46
C VAL A 247 -35.39 -11.85 -16.35
N ALA A 248 -36.50 -11.48 -15.69
CA ALA A 248 -37.66 -12.35 -15.53
C ALA A 248 -38.28 -12.76 -16.88
N GLU A 249 -38.26 -11.88 -17.89
CA GLU A 249 -38.74 -12.20 -19.24
C GLU A 249 -37.86 -13.23 -19.97
N LEU A 250 -36.55 -13.24 -19.72
CA LEU A 250 -35.59 -14.12 -20.41
C LEU A 250 -35.52 -15.53 -19.81
N LEU A 251 -35.69 -15.66 -18.50
CA LEU A 251 -35.46 -16.92 -17.77
C LEU A 251 -36.32 -18.11 -18.23
N PRO A 252 -37.63 -17.96 -18.54
CA PRO A 252 -38.45 -19.08 -19.00
C PRO A 252 -37.89 -19.76 -20.27
N GLY A 253 -37.31 -18.98 -21.19
CA GLY A 253 -36.70 -19.49 -22.42
C GLY A 253 -35.35 -20.19 -22.20
N LEU A 254 -34.79 -20.09 -21.00
CA LEU A 254 -33.50 -20.66 -20.63
C LEU A 254 -33.63 -21.87 -19.71
N GLN A 255 -34.82 -22.38 -19.42
CA GLN A 255 -34.97 -23.51 -18.49
C GLN A 255 -34.22 -24.77 -18.97
N ALA A 256 -33.50 -25.41 -18.06
CA ALA A 256 -32.77 -26.65 -18.26
C ALA A 256 -33.31 -27.80 -17.41
N GLY A 257 -33.12 -29.04 -17.86
CA GLY A 257 -33.54 -30.24 -17.14
C GLY A 257 -32.55 -30.70 -16.05
N ALA A 258 -31.34 -30.15 -16.02
CA ALA A 258 -30.30 -30.53 -15.08
C ALA A 258 -29.50 -29.30 -14.61
N SER A 259 -28.88 -29.42 -13.43
CA SER A 259 -28.01 -28.39 -12.87
C SER A 259 -26.79 -28.16 -13.76
N PRO A 260 -26.46 -26.91 -14.11
CA PRO A 260 -25.22 -26.58 -14.82
C PRO A 260 -24.01 -26.42 -13.88
N PHE A 261 -24.20 -26.58 -12.56
CA PHE A 261 -23.13 -26.45 -11.58
C PHE A 261 -22.34 -27.75 -11.44
N ALA A 262 -21.01 -27.61 -11.38
CA ALA A 262 -20.08 -28.75 -11.27
C ALA A 262 -20.21 -29.49 -9.93
N GLU A 263 -20.46 -28.76 -8.85
CA GLU A 263 -20.72 -29.32 -7.52
C GLU A 263 -22.21 -29.23 -7.15
N PRO A 264 -22.74 -30.19 -6.38
CA PRO A 264 -24.08 -30.10 -5.83
C PRO A 264 -24.26 -28.83 -4.98
N LEU A 265 -25.36 -28.11 -5.23
CA LEU A 265 -25.74 -26.99 -4.38
C LEU A 265 -26.25 -27.49 -3.01
N PRO A 266 -26.19 -26.66 -1.95
CA PRO A 266 -26.79 -27.01 -0.67
C PRO A 266 -28.28 -27.37 -0.84
N ASP A 267 -28.74 -28.46 -0.20
CA ASP A 267 -30.10 -28.98 -0.37
C ASP A 267 -31.22 -27.93 -0.29
N PRO A 268 -31.21 -26.97 0.66
CA PRO A 268 -32.26 -25.94 0.73
C PRO A 268 -32.28 -24.98 -0.47
N VAL A 269 -31.17 -24.86 -1.19
CA VAL A 269 -31.08 -24.05 -2.40
C VAL A 269 -31.50 -24.88 -3.62
N ALA A 270 -31.10 -26.15 -3.67
CA ALA A 270 -31.39 -27.04 -4.77
C ALA A 270 -32.87 -27.48 -4.83
N ALA A 271 -33.54 -27.63 -3.68
CA ALA A 271 -34.89 -28.16 -3.60
C ALA A 271 -35.93 -27.36 -4.41
N ASP A 272 -35.82 -26.02 -4.41
CA ASP A 272 -36.73 -25.12 -5.11
C ASP A 272 -36.09 -24.50 -6.37
N ALA A 273 -34.91 -24.97 -6.79
CA ALA A 273 -34.20 -24.38 -7.91
C ALA A 273 -34.85 -24.75 -9.25
N VAL A 274 -34.99 -23.73 -10.12
CA VAL A 274 -35.23 -23.94 -11.55
C VAL A 274 -33.89 -23.74 -12.26
N TRP A 275 -33.42 -24.77 -12.95
CA TRP A 275 -32.12 -24.75 -13.61
C TRP A 275 -32.19 -23.96 -14.92
N ALA A 276 -31.11 -23.26 -15.24
CA ALA A 276 -30.99 -22.50 -16.47
C ALA A 276 -29.85 -23.06 -17.34
N VAL A 277 -30.03 -23.02 -18.66
CA VAL A 277 -28.94 -23.16 -19.62
C VAL A 277 -27.99 -21.99 -19.36
N PRO A 278 -26.69 -22.23 -19.08
CA PRO A 278 -25.78 -21.23 -18.54
C PRO A 278 -25.31 -20.27 -19.64
N ARG A 279 -26.20 -19.42 -20.14
CA ARG A 279 -25.98 -18.44 -21.22
C ARG A 279 -26.17 -16.99 -20.78
N LEU A 280 -26.92 -16.77 -19.72
CA LEU A 280 -27.21 -15.43 -19.25
C LEU A 280 -26.05 -14.94 -18.37
N VAL A 281 -25.31 -13.94 -18.86
CA VAL A 281 -24.19 -13.31 -18.16
C VAL A 281 -24.64 -11.98 -17.57
N GLY A 282 -24.23 -11.71 -16.33
CA GLY A 282 -24.43 -10.41 -15.72
C GLY A 282 -23.34 -10.06 -14.72
N CYS A 283 -23.48 -8.89 -14.11
CA CYS A 283 -22.52 -8.36 -13.17
C CYS A 283 -23.11 -8.34 -11.76
N VAL A 284 -22.29 -8.70 -10.78
CA VAL A 284 -22.63 -8.57 -9.36
C VAL A 284 -21.59 -7.78 -8.62
N GLU A 285 -22.06 -6.82 -7.85
CA GLU A 285 -21.27 -6.08 -6.89
C GLU A 285 -21.27 -6.83 -5.55
N PHE A 286 -20.12 -6.98 -4.90
CA PHE A 286 -20.01 -7.71 -3.64
C PHE A 286 -18.89 -7.14 -2.76
N THR A 287 -18.91 -7.47 -1.47
CA THR A 287 -17.95 -6.91 -0.50
C THR A 287 -16.67 -7.75 -0.39
N GLU A 288 -16.80 -9.07 -0.32
CA GLU A 288 -15.64 -9.98 -0.19
C GLU A 288 -15.97 -11.40 -0.66
N TRP A 289 -14.94 -12.19 -0.95
CA TRP A 289 -15.06 -13.63 -1.12
C TRP A 289 -15.02 -14.32 0.26
N THR A 290 -15.96 -15.22 0.51
CA THR A 290 -15.93 -16.08 1.70
C THR A 290 -14.88 -17.19 1.52
N ALA A 291 -14.45 -17.79 2.63
CA ALA A 291 -13.52 -18.93 2.59
C ALA A 291 -14.02 -20.12 1.77
N GLY A 292 -15.35 -20.27 1.62
CA GLY A 292 -15.98 -21.27 0.75
C GLY A 292 -16.18 -20.82 -0.69
N GLY A 293 -15.49 -19.77 -1.15
CA GLY A 293 -15.55 -19.31 -2.55
C GLY A 293 -16.87 -18.66 -2.96
N ARG A 294 -17.68 -18.17 -2.01
CA ARG A 294 -18.96 -17.49 -2.27
C ARG A 294 -18.87 -15.97 -2.11
N LEU A 295 -19.66 -15.23 -2.87
CA LEU A 295 -19.79 -13.79 -2.77
C LEU A 295 -20.51 -13.39 -1.47
N ARG A 296 -19.95 -12.40 -0.75
CA ARG A 296 -20.58 -11.82 0.43
C ARG A 296 -21.36 -10.56 0.09
N LEU A 297 -22.59 -10.51 0.58
CA LEU A 297 -23.54 -9.40 0.36
C LEU A 297 -23.63 -9.00 -1.13
N PRO A 298 -23.88 -9.95 -2.06
CA PRO A 298 -23.94 -9.64 -3.47
C PRO A 298 -25.16 -8.77 -3.80
N VAL A 299 -24.99 -7.85 -4.74
CA VAL A 299 -26.01 -6.96 -5.31
C VAL A 299 -25.94 -7.08 -6.83
N TRP A 300 -27.08 -7.36 -7.47
CA TRP A 300 -27.16 -7.45 -8.92
C TRP A 300 -26.98 -6.07 -9.56
N ARG A 301 -26.13 -6.00 -10.59
CA ARG A 301 -25.82 -4.75 -11.32
C ARG A 301 -26.45 -4.67 -12.70
N GLY A 302 -27.07 -5.74 -13.17
CA GLY A 302 -27.62 -5.83 -14.52
C GLY A 302 -26.97 -6.94 -15.34
N LEU A 303 -27.54 -7.14 -16.53
CA LEU A 303 -27.00 -8.02 -17.55
C LEU A 303 -25.72 -7.40 -18.15
N ASP A 304 -24.82 -8.27 -18.61
CA ASP A 304 -23.60 -7.83 -19.28
C ASP A 304 -23.91 -7.52 -20.75
N GLU A 305 -23.69 -6.27 -21.16
CA GLU A 305 -23.95 -5.80 -22.54
C GLU A 305 -23.07 -6.50 -23.59
N ARG A 306 -22.00 -7.18 -23.17
CA ARG A 306 -21.07 -7.90 -24.07
C ARG A 306 -21.53 -9.32 -24.46
N GLY A 307 -22.62 -9.82 -23.87
CA GLY A 307 -23.47 -10.88 -24.43
C GLY A 307 -22.90 -12.29 -24.66
N ASP A 308 -21.60 -12.56 -24.50
CA ASP A 308 -21.03 -13.86 -24.88
C ASP A 308 -20.26 -14.59 -23.75
N LEU A 309 -20.47 -15.91 -23.68
CA LEU A 309 -19.87 -16.82 -22.69
C LEU A 309 -18.36 -16.98 -22.88
N GLY A 310 -17.88 -16.83 -24.13
CA GLY A 310 -16.47 -17.04 -24.49
C GLY A 310 -15.50 -16.07 -23.80
N GLU A 311 -15.93 -14.84 -23.49
CA GLU A 311 -15.07 -13.83 -22.86
C GLU A 311 -15.01 -13.93 -21.33
N VAL A 312 -15.86 -14.72 -20.68
CA VAL A 312 -15.81 -14.88 -19.20
C VAL A 312 -14.59 -15.72 -18.79
N ALA A 313 -14.07 -16.56 -19.69
CA ALA A 313 -12.88 -17.39 -19.48
C ALA A 313 -11.56 -16.65 -19.79
N GLU A 314 -11.55 -15.64 -20.69
CA GLU A 314 -10.33 -14.96 -21.15
C GLU A 314 -10.14 -13.53 -20.62
N ALA A 315 -11.19 -12.87 -20.10
CA ALA A 315 -11.07 -11.50 -19.60
C ALA A 315 -10.45 -11.46 -18.20
N GLY A 316 -9.15 -11.16 -18.13
CA GLY A 316 -8.39 -10.80 -16.92
C GLY A 316 -8.87 -9.54 -16.17
N GLU A 317 -10.16 -9.18 -16.26
CA GLU A 317 -10.83 -8.12 -15.50
C GLU A 317 -11.68 -8.65 -14.32
N THR A 318 -11.64 -9.96 -14.05
CA THR A 318 -12.33 -10.61 -12.91
C THR A 318 -11.48 -10.62 -11.64
N ASP A 319 -12.11 -10.40 -10.49
CA ASP A 319 -11.46 -10.60 -9.17
C ASP A 319 -11.25 -12.11 -8.96
N ALA A 320 -9.99 -12.57 -9.02
CA ALA A 320 -9.59 -13.98 -9.17
C ALA A 320 -9.94 -14.91 -8.00
N GLY A 321 -10.82 -14.50 -7.08
CA GLY A 321 -11.19 -15.28 -5.90
C GLY A 321 -10.06 -15.41 -4.88
N PRO A 322 -10.31 -16.06 -3.74
CA PRO A 322 -9.26 -16.39 -2.80
C PRO A 322 -8.29 -17.41 -3.44
N PRO A 323 -6.97 -17.32 -3.18
CA PRO A 323 -6.03 -18.33 -3.64
C PRO A 323 -6.48 -19.71 -3.15
N GLN A 324 -6.56 -20.68 -4.05
CA GLN A 324 -6.82 -22.07 -3.70
C GLN A 324 -5.67 -22.56 -2.83
N VAL A 325 -5.89 -22.64 -1.52
CA VAL A 325 -5.00 -23.35 -0.62
C VAL A 325 -5.26 -24.84 -0.88
N PRO A 326 -4.27 -25.63 -1.31
CA PRO A 326 -4.46 -27.07 -1.43
C PRO A 326 -4.93 -27.61 -0.08
N ALA A 327 -6.03 -28.37 -0.10
CA ALA A 327 -6.60 -28.99 1.09
C ALA A 327 -5.48 -29.69 1.86
N ALA A 328 -5.30 -29.32 3.13
CA ALA A 328 -4.38 -30.01 4.02
C ALA A 328 -4.79 -31.49 4.08
N GLY A 329 -3.96 -32.36 3.49
CA GLY A 329 -4.13 -33.81 3.59
C GLY A 329 -4.23 -34.24 5.06
N PRO A 330 -4.90 -35.37 5.35
CA PRO A 330 -5.19 -35.79 6.71
C PRO A 330 -3.89 -35.95 7.49
N GLY A 331 -3.85 -35.30 8.66
CA GLY A 331 -2.70 -35.24 9.54
C GLY A 331 -2.17 -36.63 9.88
N ARG A 332 -0.89 -36.84 9.60
CA ARG A 332 -0.14 -38.02 10.04
C ARG A 332 0.06 -37.90 11.57
N PRO A 333 -0.21 -38.95 12.37
CA PRO A 333 -0.15 -38.87 13.82
C PRO A 333 1.27 -38.63 14.33
N ALA A 334 1.39 -37.82 15.38
CA ALA A 334 2.64 -37.49 16.04
C ALA A 334 3.30 -38.73 16.64
N ALA A 335 4.58 -38.96 16.31
CA ALA A 335 5.42 -39.96 16.94
C ALA A 335 6.00 -39.44 18.27
N PRO A 336 6.26 -40.33 19.26
CA PRO A 336 6.48 -39.95 20.64
C PRO A 336 7.87 -39.34 20.88
N ARG A 337 7.93 -38.43 21.85
CA ARG A 337 9.17 -37.81 22.35
C ARG A 337 9.98 -38.83 23.14
N THR A 338 11.17 -39.15 22.66
CA THR A 338 12.20 -39.86 23.45
C THR A 338 13.27 -38.87 23.90
N ARG A 339 13.48 -38.78 25.21
CA ARG A 339 14.65 -38.13 25.81
C ARG A 339 15.89 -39.00 25.56
N VAL A 340 16.97 -38.40 25.07
CA VAL A 340 18.33 -38.88 25.31
C VAL A 340 19.20 -37.66 25.63
N GLY A 341 19.92 -37.75 26.74
CA GLY A 341 20.83 -36.70 27.21
C GLY A 341 22.24 -36.84 26.66
N GLY A 342 22.95 -35.71 26.68
CA GLY A 342 24.40 -35.58 26.87
C GLY A 342 25.34 -36.11 25.79
N SER A 343 25.94 -35.20 25.01
CA SER A 343 27.37 -34.89 25.14
C SER A 343 27.77 -33.80 24.15
N ALA A 344 28.65 -32.91 24.59
CA ALA A 344 29.14 -31.76 23.89
C ALA A 344 30.06 -32.15 22.72
N ALA A 345 29.80 -31.57 21.55
CA ALA A 345 30.79 -31.41 20.49
C ALA A 345 30.67 -29.98 19.96
N THR A 346 31.70 -29.18 20.24
CA THR A 346 31.86 -27.80 19.79
C THR A 346 31.98 -27.77 18.27
N VAL A 347 30.99 -27.18 17.60
CA VAL A 347 31.07 -26.79 16.18
C VAL A 347 31.51 -25.32 16.13
N PRO A 348 32.55 -24.95 15.37
CA PRO A 348 32.99 -23.56 15.29
C PRO A 348 31.89 -22.70 14.65
N GLN A 349 31.52 -21.61 15.32
CA GLN A 349 30.69 -20.56 14.72
C GLN A 349 31.49 -19.91 13.56
N PRO A 350 30.92 -19.78 12.35
CA PRO A 350 31.46 -18.85 11.38
C PRO A 350 31.24 -17.44 11.93
N GLN A 351 32.33 -16.69 12.04
CA GLN A 351 32.31 -15.28 12.40
C GLN A 351 31.40 -14.53 11.41
N ALA A 352 30.26 -14.06 11.90
CA ALA A 352 29.37 -13.15 11.17
C ALA A 352 30.00 -11.75 11.18
N GLY A 353 31.09 -11.60 10.43
CA GLY A 353 31.69 -10.32 10.09
C GLY A 353 31.25 -9.89 8.68
N ALA A 354 30.81 -8.64 8.57
CA ALA A 354 30.75 -7.81 7.36
C ALA A 354 29.78 -8.14 6.21
N ALA A 355 29.17 -9.32 6.09
CA ALA A 355 28.31 -9.63 4.92
C ALA A 355 26.84 -9.13 5.02
N GLY A 356 26.34 -8.85 6.23
CA GLY A 356 24.94 -8.47 6.46
C GLY A 356 24.63 -6.99 6.19
N GLU A 357 25.64 -6.13 6.23
CA GLU A 357 25.50 -4.68 5.97
C GLU A 357 25.50 -4.39 4.46
N THR A 358 26.28 -5.13 3.68
CA THR A 358 26.48 -4.95 2.23
C THR A 358 25.27 -5.36 1.38
N VAL A 359 24.35 -6.17 1.93
CA VAL A 359 23.13 -6.59 1.22
C VAL A 359 22.01 -5.54 1.39
N ARG A 360 22.02 -4.74 2.46
CA ARG A 360 21.00 -3.69 2.69
C ARG A 360 21.20 -2.44 1.83
N THR A 361 22.43 -2.16 1.38
CA THR A 361 22.74 -1.01 0.52
C THR A 361 22.37 -1.20 -0.95
N ARG A 362 22.09 -2.45 -1.39
CA ARG A 362 21.81 -2.78 -2.79
C ARG A 362 20.36 -2.55 -3.24
N ARG A 363 19.44 -2.29 -2.31
CA ARG A 363 18.05 -1.92 -2.66
C ARG A 363 17.85 -0.43 -2.48
N LEU A 364 17.29 0.22 -3.51
CA LEU A 364 16.70 1.55 -3.36
C LEU A 364 15.76 1.55 -2.16
N GLU A 365 15.85 2.58 -1.32
CA GLU A 365 15.01 2.68 -0.14
C GLU A 365 13.54 2.65 -0.54
N GLN A 366 12.74 1.85 0.16
CA GLN A 366 11.33 1.63 -0.17
C GLN A 366 10.54 2.95 -0.24
N HIS A 367 10.90 3.93 0.58
CA HIS A 367 10.33 5.29 0.57
C HIS A 367 10.66 6.07 -0.71
N PHE A 368 11.90 5.99 -1.19
CA PHE A 368 12.31 6.63 -2.45
C PHE A 368 11.50 6.07 -3.62
N VAL A 369 11.33 4.74 -3.68
CA VAL A 369 10.52 4.06 -4.71
C VAL A 369 9.10 4.59 -4.74
N TYR A 370 8.43 4.67 -3.58
CA TYR A 370 7.06 5.19 -3.52
C TYR A 370 6.97 6.66 -3.92
N ASN A 371 7.93 7.48 -3.50
CA ASN A 371 7.92 8.91 -3.82
C ASN A 371 8.17 9.18 -5.29
N ALA A 372 9.10 8.45 -5.91
CA ALA A 372 9.37 8.51 -7.33
C ALA A 372 8.10 8.15 -8.14
N LEU A 373 7.47 7.02 -7.83
CA LEU A 373 6.27 6.56 -8.54
C LEU A 373 5.08 7.52 -8.34
N ASN A 374 4.89 8.09 -7.14
CA ASN A 374 3.84 9.07 -6.90
C ASN A 374 4.06 10.36 -7.71
N THR A 375 5.31 10.84 -7.79
CA THR A 375 5.69 12.03 -8.57
C THR A 375 5.43 11.80 -10.05
N ILE A 376 5.87 10.66 -10.57
CA ILE A 376 5.60 10.21 -11.94
C ILE A 376 4.09 10.17 -12.21
N ALA A 377 3.32 9.50 -11.35
CA ALA A 377 1.88 9.34 -11.51
C ALA A 377 1.14 10.69 -11.54
N ALA A 378 1.58 11.65 -10.72
CA ALA A 378 1.03 13.00 -10.72
C ALA A 378 1.25 13.74 -12.05
N LEU A 379 2.37 13.46 -12.74
CA LEU A 379 2.72 14.09 -14.02
C LEU A 379 2.04 13.44 -15.23
N VAL A 380 1.57 12.19 -15.16
CA VAL A 380 0.99 11.47 -16.30
C VAL A 380 -0.11 12.26 -17.03
N ARG A 381 -0.91 13.06 -16.29
CA ARG A 381 -2.00 13.86 -16.88
C ARG A 381 -1.56 15.25 -17.32
N THR A 382 -0.60 15.86 -16.64
CA THR A 382 -0.23 17.27 -16.85
C THR A 382 0.98 17.43 -17.76
N ASP A 383 1.89 16.46 -17.74
CA ASP A 383 3.12 16.41 -18.53
C ASP A 383 3.50 14.92 -18.78
N PRO A 384 2.81 14.25 -19.71
CA PRO A 384 3.04 12.82 -20.00
C PRO A 384 4.44 12.55 -20.55
N THR A 385 5.05 13.53 -21.23
CA THR A 385 6.42 13.41 -21.74
C THR A 385 7.41 13.34 -20.59
N ARG A 386 7.35 14.29 -19.64
CA ARG A 386 8.21 14.25 -18.45
C ARG A 386 7.94 13.03 -17.58
N ALA A 387 6.68 12.61 -17.44
CA ALA A 387 6.34 11.38 -16.71
C ALA A 387 7.01 10.13 -17.32
N ARG A 388 7.03 10.03 -18.66
CA ARG A 388 7.70 8.94 -19.37
C ARG A 388 9.22 8.97 -19.19
N GLU A 389 9.84 10.14 -19.27
CA GLU A 389 11.28 10.29 -19.02
C GLU A 389 11.66 9.83 -17.61
N LEU A 390 10.89 10.27 -16.60
CA LEU A 390 11.12 9.88 -15.22
C LEU A 390 10.86 8.38 -14.97
N LEU A 391 9.89 7.77 -15.66
CA LEU A 391 9.66 6.31 -15.62
C LEU A 391 10.86 5.53 -16.15
N LEU A 392 11.40 5.96 -17.29
CA LEU A 392 12.59 5.32 -17.88
C LEU A 392 13.80 5.51 -16.97
N GLY A 393 14.04 6.73 -16.48
CA GLY A 393 15.12 7.01 -15.52
C GLY A 393 14.97 6.21 -14.23
N PHE A 394 13.76 6.00 -13.73
CA PHE A 394 13.50 5.15 -12.57
C PHE A 394 13.83 3.68 -12.85
N ALA A 395 13.46 3.15 -14.01
CA ALA A 395 13.82 1.78 -14.43
C ALA A 395 15.34 1.62 -14.55
N ASP A 396 16.04 2.59 -15.12
CA ASP A 396 17.50 2.57 -15.26
C ASP A 396 18.18 2.62 -13.89
N LEU A 397 17.69 3.44 -12.97
CA LEU A 397 18.17 3.51 -11.59
C LEU A 397 17.97 2.19 -10.84
N THR A 398 16.83 1.51 -11.01
CA THR A 398 16.61 0.18 -10.41
C THR A 398 17.59 -0.85 -10.96
N ARG A 399 17.88 -0.80 -12.26
CA ARG A 399 18.83 -1.71 -12.91
C ARG A 399 20.26 -1.45 -12.41
N ALA A 400 20.64 -0.19 -12.21
CA ALA A 400 21.95 0.19 -11.67
C ALA A 400 22.13 -0.29 -10.22
N ALA A 401 21.07 -0.18 -9.39
CA ALA A 401 21.10 -0.66 -8.00
C ALA A 401 21.24 -2.19 -7.87
N ASP A 402 20.72 -2.94 -8.83
CA ASP A 402 20.81 -4.41 -8.87
C ASP A 402 22.16 -4.94 -9.41
N GLN A 403 23.07 -4.06 -9.87
CA GLN A 403 24.38 -4.49 -10.36
C GLN A 403 25.32 -4.95 -9.23
N PRO A 404 26.17 -5.97 -9.46
CA PRO A 404 27.14 -6.42 -8.47
C PRO A 404 28.20 -5.35 -8.19
N ALA A 405 28.55 -5.16 -6.91
CA ALA A 405 29.48 -4.11 -6.45
C ALA A 405 30.91 -4.24 -7.03
N ASP A 406 31.30 -5.45 -7.42
CA ASP A 406 32.62 -5.75 -7.98
C ASP A 406 32.69 -5.55 -9.51
N ALA A 407 31.57 -5.20 -10.16
CA ALA A 407 31.60 -4.80 -11.56
C ALA A 407 32.27 -3.44 -11.71
N ALA A 408 33.06 -3.25 -12.77
CA ALA A 408 33.50 -1.93 -13.19
C ALA A 408 32.55 -1.42 -14.28
N ILE A 409 31.98 -0.23 -14.09
CA ILE A 409 31.18 0.46 -15.11
C ILE A 409 31.88 1.75 -15.53
N PRO A 410 31.67 2.23 -16.77
CA PRO A 410 32.13 3.55 -17.18
C PRO A 410 31.54 4.63 -16.26
N LEU A 411 32.34 5.66 -15.93
CA LEU A 411 31.89 6.79 -15.13
C LEU A 411 30.61 7.43 -15.70
N GLU A 412 30.49 7.51 -17.02
CA GLU A 412 29.29 8.06 -17.66
C GLU A 412 28.02 7.24 -17.37
N ALA A 413 28.12 5.92 -17.22
CA ALA A 413 26.99 5.08 -16.83
C ALA A 413 26.57 5.32 -15.37
N GLU A 414 27.55 5.53 -14.47
CA GLU A 414 27.29 5.92 -13.08
C GLU A 414 26.68 7.32 -13.02
N LEU A 415 27.22 8.29 -13.77
CA LEU A 415 26.70 9.66 -13.83
C LEU A 415 25.31 9.72 -14.46
N ALA A 416 24.98 8.84 -15.42
CA ALA A 416 23.61 8.70 -15.93
C ALA A 416 22.64 8.30 -14.81
N SER A 417 23.05 7.38 -13.93
CA SER A 417 22.25 6.99 -12.76
C SER A 417 22.10 8.14 -11.75
N VAL A 418 23.17 8.92 -11.53
CA VAL A 418 23.13 10.14 -10.71
C VAL A 418 22.15 11.17 -11.29
N ARG A 419 22.19 11.42 -12.61
CA ARG A 419 21.27 12.35 -13.28
C ARG A 419 19.82 11.87 -13.17
N ALA A 420 19.55 10.59 -13.42
CA ALA A 420 18.22 10.01 -13.28
C ALA A 420 17.66 10.14 -11.85
N TYR A 421 18.49 9.89 -10.82
CA TYR A 421 18.13 10.13 -9.42
C TYR A 421 17.81 11.61 -9.15
N LEU A 422 18.68 12.52 -9.59
CA LEU A 422 18.48 13.96 -9.40
C LEU A 422 17.26 14.49 -10.15
N ASP A 423 16.95 13.95 -11.33
CA ASP A 423 15.74 14.29 -12.09
C ASP A 423 14.46 13.90 -11.34
N LEU A 424 14.43 12.72 -10.73
CA LEU A 424 13.32 12.24 -9.89
C LEU A 424 13.14 13.11 -8.65
N GLU A 425 14.24 13.43 -7.96
CA GLU A 425 14.19 14.29 -6.78
C GLU A 425 13.81 15.74 -7.13
N GLN A 426 14.29 16.28 -8.25
CA GLN A 426 13.91 17.61 -8.73
C GLN A 426 12.42 17.67 -9.12
N ALA A 427 11.90 16.63 -9.76
CA ALA A 427 10.46 16.54 -10.05
C ALA A 427 9.63 16.52 -8.76
N ARG A 428 10.11 15.85 -7.71
CA ARG A 428 9.44 15.76 -6.41
C ARG A 428 9.49 17.08 -5.63
N PHE A 429 10.65 17.70 -5.55
CA PHE A 429 10.88 18.92 -4.77
C PHE A 429 10.56 20.21 -5.51
N GLY A 430 10.36 20.13 -6.83
CA GLY A 430 10.16 21.28 -7.69
C GLY A 430 11.31 22.28 -7.53
N ARG A 431 10.97 23.56 -7.33
CA ARG A 431 11.96 24.65 -7.21
C ARG A 431 12.88 24.57 -5.98
N ARG A 432 12.59 23.67 -5.03
CA ARG A 432 13.38 23.51 -3.79
C ARG A 432 14.67 22.70 -4.00
N LEU A 433 14.79 21.94 -5.07
CA LEU A 433 16.05 21.29 -5.41
C LEU A 433 16.53 21.81 -6.76
N ARG A 434 17.74 22.37 -6.76
CA ARG A 434 18.49 22.63 -8.00
C ARG A 434 19.68 21.70 -8.00
N ALA A 435 19.89 20.98 -9.09
CA ALA A 435 21.09 20.17 -9.20
C ALA A 435 21.70 20.26 -10.60
N ALA A 436 23.03 20.26 -10.64
CA ALA A 436 23.80 20.26 -11.87
C ALA A 436 24.92 19.22 -11.78
N VAL A 437 25.18 18.54 -12.89
CA VAL A 437 26.28 17.59 -13.04
C VAL A 437 27.17 18.08 -14.17
N THR A 438 28.45 18.31 -13.89
CA THR A 438 29.45 18.76 -14.85
C THR A 438 30.62 17.78 -14.86
N VAL A 439 30.95 17.29 -16.06
CA VAL A 439 32.02 16.32 -16.26
C VAL A 439 32.85 16.72 -17.47
N GLU A 440 34.17 16.58 -17.37
CA GLU A 440 35.05 16.69 -18.53
C GLU A 440 34.83 15.48 -19.45
N PRO A 441 34.50 15.67 -20.75
CA PRO A 441 34.15 14.57 -21.64
C PRO A 441 35.21 13.46 -21.75
N ALA A 442 36.48 13.79 -21.51
CA ALA A 442 37.59 12.84 -21.52
C ALA A 442 37.55 11.80 -20.38
N LEU A 443 36.72 12.01 -19.35
CA LEU A 443 36.64 11.15 -18.17
C LEU A 443 35.48 10.13 -18.22
N ALA A 444 34.68 10.12 -19.29
CA ALA A 444 33.47 9.29 -19.41
C ALA A 444 33.73 7.78 -19.22
N GLU A 445 34.89 7.29 -19.66
CA GLU A 445 35.25 5.87 -19.67
C GLU A 445 36.06 5.43 -18.44
N VAL A 446 36.32 6.34 -17.49
CA VAL A 446 37.04 5.98 -16.25
C VAL A 446 36.25 4.91 -15.50
N PRO A 447 36.83 3.74 -15.17
CA PRO A 447 36.10 2.67 -14.52
C PRO A 447 35.78 3.04 -13.06
N VAL A 448 34.51 2.87 -12.67
CA VAL A 448 34.02 3.12 -11.32
C VAL A 448 33.19 1.96 -10.80
N SER A 449 33.12 1.83 -9.47
CA SER A 449 32.19 0.91 -8.84
C SER A 449 30.75 1.43 -8.97
N PRO A 450 29.79 0.57 -9.37
CA PRO A 450 28.38 0.91 -9.44
C PRO A 450 27.89 1.55 -8.14
N THR A 451 27.07 2.59 -8.29
CA THR A 451 26.42 3.35 -7.22
C THR A 451 27.35 4.12 -6.28
N SER A 452 28.66 4.16 -6.52
CA SER A 452 29.63 4.82 -5.64
C SER A 452 29.39 6.34 -5.56
N VAL A 453 29.20 7.01 -6.72
CA VAL A 453 28.89 8.45 -6.78
C VAL A 453 27.45 8.69 -6.37
N LEU A 454 26.53 7.84 -6.86
CA LEU A 454 25.12 7.92 -6.53
C LEU A 454 24.87 7.87 -5.02
N THR A 455 25.60 7.02 -4.29
CA THR A 455 25.45 6.89 -2.84
C THR A 455 25.79 8.19 -2.13
N VAL A 456 26.89 8.85 -2.51
CA VAL A 456 27.30 10.15 -1.92
C VAL A 456 26.26 11.22 -2.22
N VAL A 457 25.82 11.32 -3.48
CA VAL A 457 24.78 12.27 -3.90
C VAL A 457 23.49 12.05 -3.12
N ARG A 458 23.05 10.80 -3.02
CA ARG A 458 21.83 10.43 -2.28
C ARG A 458 21.93 10.82 -0.82
N GLU A 459 23.03 10.52 -0.16
CA GLU A 459 23.22 10.87 1.26
C GLU A 459 23.14 12.37 1.52
N ILE A 460 23.74 13.20 0.65
CA ILE A 460 23.68 14.66 0.78
C ILE A 460 22.24 15.15 0.57
N VAL A 461 21.57 14.68 -0.49
CA VAL A 461 20.19 15.07 -0.76
C VAL A 461 19.29 14.69 0.41
N GLN A 462 19.33 13.45 0.87
CA GLN A 462 18.44 12.93 1.93
C GLN A 462 18.72 13.51 3.31
N ARG A 463 20.00 13.62 3.71
CA ARG A 463 20.36 14.02 5.07
C ARG A 463 20.48 15.52 5.25
N ARG A 464 20.72 16.25 4.15
CA ARG A 464 21.04 17.68 4.22
C ARG A 464 20.00 18.50 3.50
N ILE A 465 19.68 18.22 2.24
CA ILE A 465 18.81 19.10 1.44
C ILE A 465 17.33 18.85 1.75
N GLU A 466 16.89 17.60 1.80
CA GLU A 466 15.51 17.21 2.05
C GLU A 466 14.94 17.78 3.38
N PRO A 467 15.68 17.78 4.51
CA PRO A 467 15.18 18.33 5.77
C PRO A 467 15.03 19.87 5.77
N ARG A 468 15.65 20.59 4.82
CA ARG A 468 15.64 22.07 4.76
C ARG A 468 14.36 22.58 4.10
N PRO A 469 13.49 23.36 4.77
CA PRO A 469 12.26 23.90 4.18
C PRO A 469 12.47 24.72 2.91
N GLU A 470 13.54 25.49 2.84
CA GLU A 470 13.97 26.29 1.69
C GLU A 470 14.56 25.45 0.55
N GLY A 471 14.98 24.21 0.85
CA GLY A 471 15.65 23.32 -0.10
C GLY A 471 17.15 23.61 -0.24
N GLY A 472 17.72 23.36 -1.42
CA GLY A 472 19.16 23.48 -1.64
C GLY A 472 19.59 23.37 -3.11
N SER A 473 20.85 23.72 -3.34
CA SER A 473 21.53 23.59 -4.65
C SER A 473 22.68 22.60 -4.51
N LEU A 474 22.71 21.62 -5.41
CA LEU A 474 23.73 20.58 -5.45
C LEU A 474 24.51 20.65 -6.77
N VAL A 475 25.83 20.74 -6.70
CA VAL A 475 26.69 20.69 -7.88
C VAL A 475 27.62 19.49 -7.76
N VAL A 476 27.57 18.61 -8.76
CA VAL A 476 28.50 17.49 -8.92
C VAL A 476 29.49 17.87 -10.02
N THR A 477 30.77 17.99 -9.67
CA THR A 477 31.85 18.21 -10.64
C THR A 477 32.79 17.02 -10.69
N VAL A 478 33.26 16.67 -11.88
CA VAL A 478 34.27 15.63 -12.09
C VAL A 478 35.43 16.24 -12.85
N ALA A 479 36.62 16.15 -12.25
CA ALA A 479 37.88 16.62 -12.84
C ALA A 479 38.94 15.51 -12.80
N ALA A 480 39.92 15.59 -13.68
CA ALA A 480 41.04 14.64 -13.72
C ALA A 480 41.86 14.70 -12.41
N ASP A 481 42.24 13.54 -11.87
CA ASP A 481 43.11 13.42 -10.68
C ASP A 481 44.04 12.21 -10.84
N GLY A 482 45.27 12.47 -11.30
CA GLY A 482 46.25 11.44 -11.60
C GLY A 482 45.79 10.46 -12.69
N ALA A 483 45.80 9.17 -12.36
CA ALA A 483 45.33 8.10 -13.26
C ALA A 483 43.79 7.87 -13.20
N GLY A 484 43.08 8.62 -12.35
CA GLY A 484 41.63 8.53 -12.19
C GLY A 484 40.98 9.91 -12.27
N CYS A 485 39.89 10.08 -11.53
CA CYS A 485 39.19 11.35 -11.42
C CYS A 485 38.75 11.64 -9.97
N LEU A 486 38.60 12.92 -9.69
CA LEU A 486 38.06 13.43 -8.45
C LEU A 486 36.62 13.90 -8.70
N VAL A 487 35.67 13.22 -8.07
CA VAL A 487 34.28 13.64 -8.04
C VAL A 487 34.08 14.52 -6.81
N THR A 488 33.72 15.77 -7.03
CA THR A 488 33.33 16.71 -5.98
C THR A 488 31.81 16.86 -5.98
N VAL A 489 31.18 16.64 -4.83
CA VAL A 489 29.77 16.92 -4.60
C VAL A 489 29.66 18.07 -3.61
N LEU A 490 29.16 19.21 -4.09
CA LEU A 490 29.05 20.48 -3.36
C LEU A 490 27.60 20.81 -3.08
N ASP A 491 27.26 21.06 -1.81
CA ASP A 491 26.03 21.72 -1.41
C ASP A 491 26.30 23.22 -1.26
N GLU A 492 25.91 24.00 -2.28
CA GLU A 492 26.22 25.44 -2.35
C GLU A 492 25.54 26.23 -1.23
N GLY A 493 24.44 25.73 -0.66
CA GLY A 493 23.71 26.42 0.41
C GLY A 493 24.48 26.47 1.73
N MET A 494 25.37 25.49 1.97
CA MET A 494 26.12 25.35 3.23
C MET A 494 27.64 25.35 3.01
N GLY A 495 28.11 25.36 1.77
CA GLY A 495 29.54 25.28 1.43
C GLY A 495 30.18 23.94 1.80
N GLU A 496 29.40 22.89 2.03
CA GLU A 496 29.94 21.57 2.35
C GLU A 496 30.33 20.82 1.08
N ARG A 497 31.57 20.35 1.08
CA ARG A 497 32.20 19.65 -0.04
C ARG A 497 32.50 18.21 0.35
N ARG A 498 32.03 17.26 -0.45
CA ARG A 498 32.47 15.85 -0.41
C ARG A 498 33.30 15.55 -1.64
N GLU A 499 34.39 14.84 -1.44
CA GLU A 499 35.31 14.45 -2.49
C GLU A 499 35.43 12.93 -2.51
N LEU A 500 35.32 12.34 -3.70
CA LEU A 500 35.48 10.92 -3.95
C LEU A 500 36.49 10.74 -5.08
N ARG A 501 37.59 10.03 -4.80
CA ARG A 501 38.53 9.59 -5.85
C ARG A 501 38.06 8.27 -6.44
N VAL A 502 37.96 8.23 -7.76
CA VAL A 502 37.48 7.07 -8.53
C VAL A 502 38.43 6.79 -9.70
N GLY A 503 38.62 5.51 -10.04
CA GLY A 503 39.52 5.10 -11.12
C GLY A 503 41.00 4.90 -10.73
N ALA A 504 41.38 5.07 -9.46
CA ALA A 504 42.71 4.69 -8.99
C ALA A 504 42.78 3.17 -8.77
N ALA A 505 43.50 2.45 -9.63
CA ALA A 505 43.73 1.02 -9.47
C ALA A 505 44.63 0.73 -8.24
N GLY A 506 44.02 0.21 -7.17
CA GLY A 506 44.67 -0.62 -6.13
C GLY A 506 45.72 0.05 -5.21
N PRO A 507 45.97 -0.51 -4.01
CA PRO A 507 46.85 0.07 -3.00
C PRO A 507 48.33 -0.16 -3.34
N ASP A 508 49.21 0.66 -2.77
CA ASP A 508 50.66 0.47 -2.83
C ASP A 508 51.19 0.62 -1.39
N PRO A 509 52.06 -0.26 -0.86
CA PRO A 509 52.21 -1.71 -1.01
C PRO A 509 51.78 -2.52 0.25
#